data_AF-A0A8T4LZW0-F1
#
_entry.id   AF-A0A8T4LZW0-F1
#
_cell.length_a   1.000
_cell.length_b   1.000
_cell.length_c   1.000
_cell.angle_alpha   90.00
_cell.angle_beta   90.00
_cell.angle_gamma   90.00
#
_symmetry.space_group_name_H-M   'P 1'
#
loop_
_entity.id
_entity.type
_entity.pdbx_description
1 polymer ?
#
loop_
_entity_poly.entity_id
_entity_poly.type
_entity_poly.pdbx_seq_one_letter_code
_entity_poly.pdbx_strand_id
1 'polypeptide(L)'
;MQFSKKPIQNAATTNVRHTTKGQYFSFDALMSALILVLAVSLLSAYWFGVQNNSLQQESRMLSRALSISDSLLTSGSPPDWEDADSVRSFGLAYELNSSLSEEKINELTSYLSNDANYALFSSQLSVPNVFVNITSLDNSFNYHFGRQPAENARQSIVTRVAQMHGTMASMRISVWSSATATQPS
;
A
#
# COMPACT_ATOMS: atom_id res chain seq x y z
N MET A 1 -30.74 71.15 -82.80
CA MET A 1 -30.75 69.68 -82.53
C MET A 1 -29.47 69.33 -81.77
N GLN A 2 -29.62 69.08 -80.47
CA GLN A 2 -28.55 68.69 -79.56
C GLN A 2 -28.33 67.18 -79.66
N PHE A 3 -27.09 66.74 -79.82
CA PHE A 3 -26.70 65.35 -79.53
C PHE A 3 -25.75 65.34 -78.34
N SER A 4 -26.35 65.11 -77.18
CA SER A 4 -25.70 64.90 -75.89
C SER A 4 -25.06 63.50 -75.87
N LYS A 5 -23.73 63.45 -75.92
CA LYS A 5 -22.96 62.23 -75.68
C LYS A 5 -22.87 62.00 -74.17
N LYS A 6 -23.67 61.06 -73.66
CA LYS A 6 -23.52 60.55 -72.29
C LYS A 6 -22.25 59.69 -72.19
N PRO A 7 -21.42 59.85 -71.14
CA PRO A 7 -20.28 58.99 -70.91
C PRO A 7 -20.75 57.63 -70.35
N ILE A 8 -20.22 56.55 -70.93
CA ILE A 8 -20.39 55.19 -70.43
C ILE A 8 -19.47 55.03 -69.21
N GLN A 9 -20.05 55.04 -68.01
CA GLN A 9 -19.33 54.69 -66.79
C GLN A 9 -19.24 53.17 -66.70
N ASN A 10 -18.05 52.62 -66.97
CA ASN A 10 -17.74 51.22 -66.70
C ASN A 10 -17.64 51.03 -65.18
N ALA A 11 -18.67 50.41 -64.59
CA ALA A 11 -18.67 50.02 -63.19
C ALA A 11 -17.56 48.98 -62.96
N ALA A 12 -16.45 49.42 -62.37
CA ALA A 12 -15.42 48.52 -61.89
C ALA A 12 -15.97 47.73 -60.71
N THR A 13 -16.38 46.49 -60.95
CA THR A 13 -16.71 45.52 -59.91
C THR A 13 -15.42 45.13 -59.18
N THR A 14 -15.15 45.82 -58.07
CA THR A 14 -14.13 45.42 -57.10
C THR A 14 -14.48 44.07 -56.50
N ASN A 15 -13.84 43.02 -57.02
CA ASN A 15 -13.84 41.69 -56.41
C ASN A 15 -13.13 41.77 -55.05
N VAL A 16 -13.91 41.88 -53.96
CA VAL A 16 -13.42 41.74 -52.60
C VAL A 16 -13.01 40.28 -52.42
N ARG A 17 -11.71 39.99 -52.57
CA ARG A 17 -11.14 38.69 -52.22
C ARG A 17 -11.17 38.54 -50.71
N HIS A 18 -12.18 37.83 -50.19
CA HIS A 18 -12.17 37.37 -48.80
C HIS A 18 -11.00 36.41 -48.62
N THR A 19 -9.90 36.91 -48.05
CA THR A 19 -8.78 36.07 -47.64
C THR A 19 -9.19 35.26 -46.42
N THR A 20 -9.52 33.98 -46.63
CA THR A 20 -9.73 32.92 -45.63
C THR A 20 -8.43 32.60 -44.87
N LYS A 21 -7.85 33.58 -44.17
CA LYS A 21 -6.58 33.42 -43.42
C LYS A 21 -6.77 33.01 -41.95
N GLY A 22 -8.00 32.69 -41.52
CA GLY A 22 -8.31 32.33 -40.12
C GLY A 22 -8.50 30.83 -39.84
N GLN A 23 -8.66 29.96 -40.84
CA GLN A 23 -9.07 28.56 -40.63
C GLN A 23 -7.93 27.61 -40.19
N TYR A 24 -6.68 27.89 -40.55
CA TYR A 24 -5.55 27.05 -40.14
C TYR A 24 -5.24 27.18 -38.64
N PHE A 25 -5.46 28.36 -38.05
CA PHE A 25 -5.31 28.58 -36.61
C PHE A 25 -6.30 27.75 -35.77
N SER A 26 -7.54 27.54 -36.25
CA SER A 26 -8.53 26.73 -35.53
C SER A 26 -8.22 25.24 -35.56
N PHE A 27 -7.56 24.73 -36.60
CA PHE A 27 -7.24 23.30 -36.69
C PHE A 27 -6.13 22.90 -35.71
N ASP A 28 -5.08 23.71 -35.62
CA ASP A 28 -3.95 23.47 -34.70
C ASP A 28 -4.39 23.57 -33.23
N ALA A 29 -5.26 24.55 -32.92
CA ALA A 29 -5.88 24.67 -31.60
C ALA A 29 -6.76 23.47 -31.25
N LEU A 30 -7.53 22.95 -32.21
CA LEU A 30 -8.39 21.77 -32.01
C LEU A 30 -7.55 20.51 -31.78
N MET A 31 -6.49 20.31 -32.58
CA MET A 31 -5.57 19.18 -32.39
C MET A 31 -4.85 19.26 -31.05
N SER A 32 -4.41 20.45 -30.64
CA SER A 32 -3.79 20.67 -29.32
C SER A 32 -4.76 20.38 -28.18
N ALA A 33 -6.02 20.82 -28.30
CA ALA A 33 -7.06 20.52 -27.32
C ALA A 33 -7.35 19.01 -27.24
N LEU A 34 -7.40 18.32 -28.38
CA LEU A 34 -7.60 16.87 -28.42
C LEU A 34 -6.44 16.12 -27.73
N ILE A 35 -5.20 16.49 -28.04
CA ILE A 35 -4.01 15.91 -27.40
C ILE A 35 -4.03 16.17 -25.90
N LEU A 36 -4.40 17.38 -25.47
CA LEU A 36 -4.52 17.72 -24.05
C LEU A 36 -5.57 16.85 -23.34
N VAL A 37 -6.75 16.68 -23.94
CA VAL A 37 -7.82 15.83 -23.37
C VAL A 37 -7.36 14.38 -23.25
N LEU A 38 -6.66 13.85 -24.26
CA LEU A 38 -6.09 12.50 -24.21
C LEU A 38 -5.02 12.38 -23.10
N ALA A 39 -4.12 13.37 -23.01
CA ALA A 39 -3.07 13.38 -21.99
C ALA A 39 -3.65 13.43 -20.57
N VAL A 40 -4.64 14.29 -20.32
CA VAL A 40 -5.34 14.39 -19.03
C VAL A 40 -6.10 13.10 -18.70
N SER A 41 -6.71 12.46 -19.69
CA SER A 41 -7.43 11.20 -19.50
C SER A 41 -6.47 10.07 -19.10
N LEU A 42 -5.33 9.94 -19.79
CA LEU A 42 -4.30 8.95 -19.48
C LEU A 42 -3.69 9.21 -18.10
N LEU A 43 -3.39 10.47 -17.77
CA LEU A 43 -2.85 10.85 -16.47
C LEU A 43 -3.83 10.53 -15.34
N SER A 44 -5.12 10.81 -15.55
CA SER A 44 -6.18 10.49 -14.58
C SER A 44 -6.30 8.99 -14.36
N ALA A 45 -6.34 8.20 -15.44
CA ALA A 45 -6.40 6.73 -15.35
C ALA A 45 -5.18 6.15 -14.62
N TYR A 46 -3.98 6.65 -14.92
CA TYR A 46 -2.75 6.27 -14.22
C TYR A 46 -2.84 6.59 -12.73
N TRP A 47 -3.27 7.81 -12.38
CA TRP A 47 -3.39 8.24 -10.99
C TRP A 47 -4.37 7.37 -10.20
N PHE A 48 -5.54 7.07 -10.76
CA PHE A 48 -6.49 6.14 -10.15
C PHE A 48 -5.91 4.73 -9.99
N GLY A 49 -5.15 4.25 -10.98
CA GLY A 49 -4.47 2.96 -10.89
C GLY A 49 -3.47 2.91 -9.73
N VAL A 50 -2.62 3.93 -9.58
CA VAL A 50 -1.65 4.02 -8.48
C VAL A 50 -2.34 4.08 -7.12
N GLN A 51 -3.39 4.92 -6.99
CA GLN A 51 -4.13 5.07 -5.75
C GLN A 51 -4.81 3.75 -5.34
N ASN A 52 -5.46 3.08 -6.29
CA ASN A 52 -6.15 1.81 -6.03
C ASN A 52 -5.17 0.70 -5.64
N ASN A 53 -4.00 0.62 -6.27
CA ASN A 53 -2.97 -0.35 -5.90
C ASN A 53 -2.48 -0.13 -4.45
N SER A 54 -2.25 1.12 -4.05
CA SER A 54 -1.84 1.45 -2.68
C SER A 54 -2.90 1.04 -1.65
N LEU A 55 -4.17 1.35 -1.91
CA LEU A 55 -5.28 1.00 -1.01
C LEU A 55 -5.48 -0.53 -0.92
N GLN A 56 -5.35 -1.24 -2.04
CA GLN A 56 -5.44 -2.70 -2.04
C GLN A 56 -4.30 -3.35 -1.26
N GLN A 57 -3.08 -2.81 -1.37
CA GLN A 57 -1.93 -3.31 -0.62
C GLN A 57 -2.11 -3.11 0.89
N GLU A 58 -2.58 -1.93 1.31
CA GLU A 58 -2.90 -1.66 2.71
C GLU A 58 -3.98 -2.59 3.25
N SER A 59 -5.07 -2.78 2.51
CA SER A 59 -6.15 -3.70 2.88
C SER A 59 -5.65 -5.14 3.02
N ARG A 60 -4.80 -5.62 2.10
CA ARG A 60 -4.18 -6.95 2.18
C ARG A 60 -3.27 -7.06 3.40
N MET A 61 -2.41 -6.07 3.66
CA MET A 61 -1.51 -6.09 4.83
C MET A 61 -2.29 -6.07 6.14
N LEU A 62 -3.35 -5.28 6.24
CA LEU A 62 -4.23 -5.26 7.41
C LEU A 62 -4.93 -6.60 7.63
N SER A 63 -5.48 -7.20 6.57
CA SER A 63 -6.12 -8.53 6.64
C SER A 63 -5.14 -9.61 7.11
N ARG A 64 -3.88 -9.56 6.64
CA ARG A 64 -2.82 -10.47 7.09
C ARG A 64 -2.42 -10.22 8.54
N ALA A 65 -2.27 -8.96 8.95
CA ALA A 65 -1.96 -8.61 10.33
C ALA A 65 -3.07 -9.10 11.30
N LEU A 66 -4.34 -9.01 10.90
CA LEU A 66 -5.47 -9.58 11.65
C LEU A 66 -5.37 -11.09 11.76
N SER A 67 -5.16 -11.78 10.63
CA SER A 67 -5.02 -13.24 10.60
C SER A 67 -3.86 -13.73 11.48
N ILE A 68 -2.71 -13.04 11.44
CA ILE A 68 -1.55 -13.35 12.29
C ILE A 68 -1.92 -13.12 13.75
N SER A 69 -2.58 -12.00 14.07
CA SER A 69 -3.00 -11.71 15.44
C SER A 69 -3.94 -12.79 15.99
N ASP A 70 -4.84 -13.30 15.16
CA ASP A 70 -5.79 -14.33 15.56
C ASP A 70 -5.08 -15.68 15.74
N SER A 71 -4.13 -16.03 14.87
CA SER A 71 -3.30 -17.24 15.02
C SER A 71 -2.42 -17.20 16.28
N LEU A 72 -1.77 -16.07 16.56
CA LEU A 72 -0.90 -15.92 17.74
C LEU A 72 -1.67 -15.99 19.06
N LEU A 73 -2.97 -15.66 19.07
CA LEU A 73 -3.83 -15.81 20.26
C LEU A 73 -4.37 -17.24 20.46
N THR A 74 -3.96 -18.19 19.64
CA THR A 74 -4.26 -19.62 19.83
C THR A 74 -3.13 -20.33 20.58
N SER A 75 -3.36 -21.60 20.94
CA SER A 75 -2.33 -22.47 21.51
C SER A 75 -1.29 -22.95 20.49
N GLY A 76 -1.58 -22.84 19.19
CA GLY A 76 -0.75 -23.42 18.14
C GLY A 76 -0.98 -24.92 17.95
N SER A 77 -0.18 -25.53 17.08
CA SER A 77 -0.24 -26.96 16.78
C SER A 77 1.17 -27.53 16.58
N PRO A 78 1.62 -28.47 17.43
CA PRO A 78 0.92 -28.99 18.61
C PRO A 78 0.73 -27.92 19.70
N PRO A 79 -0.17 -28.08 20.70
CA PRO A 79 -0.34 -27.11 21.78
C PRO A 79 0.90 -26.96 22.66
N ASP A 80 1.61 -28.06 22.93
CA ASP A 80 2.80 -28.12 23.77
C ASP A 80 4.05 -28.27 22.90
N TRP A 81 4.30 -27.27 22.06
CA TRP A 81 5.50 -27.27 21.24
C TRP A 81 6.67 -26.74 22.08
N GLU A 82 7.65 -27.61 22.33
CA GLU A 82 8.93 -27.28 22.96
C GLU A 82 9.99 -26.87 21.92
N ASP A 83 9.76 -27.24 20.66
CA ASP A 83 10.65 -26.96 19.53
C ASP A 83 9.85 -26.37 18.38
N ALA A 84 10.24 -25.16 17.97
CA ALA A 84 9.62 -24.41 16.87
C ALA A 84 9.72 -25.14 15.51
N ASP A 85 10.69 -26.05 15.31
CA ASP A 85 10.80 -26.84 14.08
C ASP A 85 9.68 -27.88 13.91
N SER A 86 9.02 -28.27 15.00
CA SER A 86 7.90 -29.23 14.98
C SER A 86 6.53 -28.58 14.74
N VAL A 87 6.49 -27.24 14.71
CA VAL A 87 5.25 -26.45 14.72
C VAL A 87 4.64 -26.37 13.32
N ARG A 88 3.36 -26.74 13.24
CA ARG A 88 2.53 -26.57 12.04
C ARG A 88 1.83 -25.21 12.01
N SER A 89 1.48 -24.69 13.19
CA SER A 89 0.85 -23.40 13.34
C SER A 89 1.30 -22.75 14.64
N PHE A 90 1.86 -21.54 14.55
CA PHE A 90 2.32 -20.79 15.70
C PHE A 90 1.14 -20.18 16.47
N GLY A 91 1.18 -20.37 17.79
CA GLY A 91 0.27 -19.76 18.74
C GLY A 91 1.00 -19.56 20.07
N LEU A 92 0.73 -18.44 20.74
CA LEU A 92 1.43 -18.00 21.95
C LEU A 92 0.63 -18.24 23.23
N ALA A 93 -0.67 -18.53 23.13
CA ALA A 93 -1.50 -18.80 24.29
C ALA A 93 -1.27 -20.22 24.81
N TYR A 94 -1.64 -20.51 26.06
CA TYR A 94 -1.70 -21.89 26.56
C TYR A 94 -2.86 -22.66 25.89
N GLU A 95 -4.02 -22.03 25.86
CA GLU A 95 -5.29 -22.47 25.27
C GLU A 95 -5.97 -21.31 24.53
N LEU A 96 -7.01 -21.59 23.75
CA LEU A 96 -7.80 -20.55 23.07
C LEU A 96 -8.44 -19.60 24.11
N ASN A 97 -8.25 -18.29 23.93
CA ASN A 97 -8.71 -17.24 24.86
C ASN A 97 -8.09 -17.29 26.28
N SER A 98 -6.92 -17.92 26.42
CA SER A 98 -6.19 -17.98 27.69
C SER A 98 -5.06 -16.94 27.77
N SER A 99 -4.28 -17.01 28.86
CA SER A 99 -3.07 -16.20 29.00
C SER A 99 -1.99 -16.61 27.99
N LEU A 100 -1.17 -15.63 27.59
CA LEU A 100 0.05 -15.86 26.82
C LEU A 100 1.05 -16.67 27.65
N SER A 101 1.76 -17.57 26.97
CA SER A 101 2.86 -18.35 27.53
C SER A 101 4.18 -17.63 27.26
N GLU A 102 4.87 -17.23 28.33
CA GLU A 102 6.21 -16.64 28.25
C GLU A 102 7.21 -17.60 27.58
N GLU A 103 7.12 -18.90 27.88
CA GLU A 103 7.97 -19.93 27.32
C GLU A 103 7.87 -19.98 25.79
N LYS A 104 6.65 -20.00 25.25
CA LYS A 104 6.41 -19.95 23.80
C LYS A 104 6.94 -18.68 23.15
N ILE A 105 6.82 -17.54 23.83
CA ILE A 105 7.34 -16.26 23.34
C ILE A 105 8.87 -16.32 23.26
N ASN A 106 9.54 -16.83 24.29
CA ASN A 106 11.00 -16.93 24.34
C ASN A 106 11.53 -17.93 23.29
N GLU A 107 10.86 -19.07 23.12
CA GLU A 107 11.22 -20.05 22.11
C GLU A 107 11.04 -19.49 20.70
N LEU A 108 9.90 -18.85 20.41
CA LEU A 108 9.68 -18.21 19.11
C LEU A 108 10.70 -17.09 18.85
N THR A 109 11.05 -16.31 19.87
CA THR A 109 12.06 -15.24 19.75
C THR A 109 13.43 -15.82 19.39
N SER A 110 13.82 -16.91 20.05
CA SER A 110 15.06 -17.62 19.77
C SER A 110 15.06 -18.24 18.37
N TYR A 111 13.96 -18.87 17.99
CA TYR A 111 13.76 -19.46 16.66
C TYR A 111 13.90 -18.43 15.53
N LEU A 112 13.25 -17.27 15.69
CA LEU A 112 13.24 -16.20 14.68
C LEU A 112 14.52 -15.36 14.64
N SER A 113 15.46 -15.59 15.55
CA SER A 113 16.79 -14.96 15.50
C SER A 113 17.64 -15.49 14.32
N ASN A 114 17.28 -16.65 13.76
CA ASN A 114 17.88 -17.19 12.54
C ASN A 114 17.13 -16.67 11.30
N ASP A 115 17.85 -16.06 10.36
CA ASP A 115 17.29 -15.49 9.13
C ASP A 115 16.54 -16.50 8.25
N ALA A 116 16.99 -17.76 8.20
CA ALA A 116 16.33 -18.82 7.44
C ALA A 116 14.99 -19.19 8.10
N ASN A 117 14.96 -19.31 9.43
CA ASN A 117 13.76 -19.61 10.18
C ASN A 117 12.75 -18.46 10.10
N TYR A 118 13.23 -17.21 10.16
CA TYR A 118 12.39 -16.04 9.93
C TYR A 118 11.75 -16.06 8.53
N ALA A 119 12.51 -16.40 7.49
CA ALA A 119 11.99 -16.49 6.12
C ALA A 119 10.94 -17.61 5.98
N LEU A 120 11.14 -18.74 6.66
CA LEU A 120 10.15 -19.83 6.71
C LEU A 120 8.88 -19.38 7.43
N PHE A 121 9.01 -18.76 8.61
CA PHE A 121 7.90 -18.22 9.39
C PHE A 121 7.09 -17.19 8.59
N SER A 122 7.76 -16.22 7.97
CA SER A 122 7.11 -15.19 7.17
C SER A 122 6.39 -15.80 5.95
N SER A 123 7.01 -16.80 5.31
CA SER A 123 6.41 -17.54 4.20
C SER A 123 5.15 -18.30 4.62
N GLN A 124 5.17 -18.99 5.77
CA GLN A 124 4.00 -19.71 6.30
C GLN A 124 2.83 -18.75 6.57
N LEU A 125 3.12 -17.56 7.10
CA LEU A 125 2.12 -16.51 7.34
C LEU A 125 1.70 -15.76 6.07
N SER A 126 2.30 -16.09 4.92
CA SER A 126 2.08 -15.40 3.64
C SER A 126 2.28 -13.89 3.74
N VAL A 127 3.26 -13.46 4.54
CA VAL A 127 3.66 -12.06 4.68
C VAL A 127 5.15 -11.90 4.39
N PRO A 128 5.55 -10.80 3.74
CA PRO A 128 6.97 -10.56 3.47
C PRO A 128 7.75 -10.25 4.75
N ASN A 129 7.16 -9.46 5.66
CA ASN A 129 7.77 -9.15 6.94
C ASN A 129 6.73 -8.98 8.04
N VAL A 130 7.15 -9.32 9.26
CA VAL A 130 6.33 -9.22 10.46
C VAL A 130 7.20 -8.86 11.66
N PHE A 131 6.64 -8.04 12.54
CA PHE A 131 7.20 -7.65 13.83
C PHE A 131 6.10 -7.73 14.86
N VAL A 132 6.38 -8.35 15.99
CA VAL A 132 5.44 -8.43 17.11
C VAL A 132 6.11 -7.84 18.34
N ASN A 133 5.42 -6.95 19.01
CA ASN A 133 5.82 -6.39 20.29
C ASN A 133 4.70 -6.64 21.31
N ILE A 134 5.04 -7.24 22.45
CA ILE A 134 4.14 -7.56 23.55
C ILE A 134 4.62 -6.79 24.77
N THR A 135 3.87 -5.76 25.14
CA THR A 135 4.21 -4.89 26.28
C THR A 135 3.09 -4.94 27.32
N SER A 136 3.47 -5.18 28.57
CA SER A 136 2.57 -5.04 29.72
C SER A 136 2.05 -3.59 29.88
N LEU A 137 0.81 -3.43 30.38
CA LEU A 137 0.27 -2.08 30.64
C LEU A 137 0.97 -1.36 31.80
N ASP A 138 1.62 -2.10 32.69
CA ASP A 138 2.38 -1.58 33.84
C ASP A 138 3.89 -1.48 33.56
N ASN A 139 4.33 -1.80 32.34
CA ASN A 139 5.74 -1.87 31.93
C ASN A 139 6.60 -2.87 32.74
N SER A 140 6.00 -3.87 33.38
CA SER A 140 6.72 -4.97 34.04
C SER A 140 7.53 -5.84 33.06
N PHE A 141 7.05 -5.98 31.82
CA PHE A 141 7.71 -6.74 30.76
C PHE A 141 7.50 -6.15 29.36
N ASN A 142 8.44 -6.46 28.46
CA ASN A 142 8.45 -6.07 27.07
C ASN A 142 9.17 -7.14 26.21
N TYR A 143 8.41 -7.93 25.45
CA TYR A 143 8.94 -8.94 24.53
C TYR A 143 8.75 -8.50 23.09
N HIS A 144 9.69 -8.85 22.23
CA HIS A 144 9.56 -8.59 20.80
C HIS A 144 10.23 -9.67 19.97
N PHE A 145 9.68 -9.93 18.80
CA PHE A 145 10.26 -10.88 17.85
C PHE A 145 9.88 -10.50 16.41
N GLY A 146 10.63 -11.06 15.46
CA GLY A 146 10.58 -10.68 14.05
C GLY A 146 11.56 -9.57 13.71
N ARG A 147 11.36 -8.89 12.58
CA ARG A 147 12.29 -7.84 12.11
C ARG A 147 11.74 -6.47 12.41
N GLN A 148 12.53 -5.54 12.94
CA GLN A 148 12.05 -4.16 13.12
C GLN A 148 11.79 -3.52 11.73
N PRO A 149 10.61 -2.91 11.48
CA PRO A 149 10.38 -2.14 10.26
C PRO A 149 11.31 -0.91 10.22
N ALA A 150 11.72 -0.50 9.02
CA ALA A 150 12.39 0.78 8.83
C ALA A 150 11.47 1.94 9.27
N GLU A 151 12.04 3.05 9.74
CA GLU A 151 11.27 4.18 10.31
C GLU A 151 10.19 4.73 9.37
N ASN A 152 10.41 4.64 8.06
CA ASN A 152 9.51 5.11 7.00
C ASN A 152 8.76 3.98 6.27
N ALA A 153 8.82 2.74 6.76
CA ALA A 153 8.12 1.62 6.13
C ALA A 153 6.61 1.80 6.25
N ARG A 154 5.89 1.64 5.13
CA ARG A 154 4.43 1.56 5.14
C ARG A 154 4.00 0.27 5.81
N GLN A 155 3.45 0.39 7.01
CA GLN A 155 3.05 -0.74 7.84
C GLN A 155 1.56 -0.73 8.13
N SER A 156 0.97 -1.93 8.20
CA SER A 156 -0.34 -2.14 8.81
C SER A 156 -0.12 -2.69 10.22
N ILE A 157 -0.74 -2.03 11.20
CA ILE A 157 -0.58 -2.36 12.62
C ILE A 157 -1.92 -2.84 13.17
N VAL A 158 -1.90 -3.99 13.84
CA VAL A 158 -3.03 -4.51 14.62
C VAL A 158 -2.59 -4.59 16.08
N THR A 159 -3.43 -4.10 16.99
CA THR A 159 -3.19 -4.21 18.43
C THR A 159 -4.26 -5.10 19.03
N ARG A 160 -3.83 -6.11 19.80
CA ARG A 160 -4.69 -7.00 20.58
C ARG A 160 -4.34 -6.85 22.05
N VAL A 161 -5.32 -7.09 22.91
CA VAL A 161 -5.11 -7.16 24.36
C VAL A 161 -5.19 -8.63 24.75
N ALA A 162 -4.23 -9.09 25.55
CA ALA A 162 -4.19 -10.42 26.12
C ALA A 162 -3.75 -10.33 27.59
N GLN A 163 -3.84 -11.44 28.31
CA GLN A 163 -3.33 -11.53 29.68
C GLN A 163 -2.03 -12.33 29.70
N MET A 164 -1.08 -11.96 30.55
CA MET A 164 0.14 -12.72 30.81
C MET A 164 0.54 -12.53 32.27
N HIS A 165 0.79 -13.62 33.00
CA HIS A 165 1.07 -13.61 34.44
C HIS A 165 0.05 -12.82 35.28
N GLY A 166 -1.23 -12.89 34.90
CA GLY A 166 -2.29 -12.14 35.58
C GLY A 166 -2.40 -10.67 35.16
N THR A 167 -1.44 -10.12 34.42
CA THR A 167 -1.38 -8.72 33.99
C THR A 167 -1.85 -8.56 32.54
N MET A 168 -2.52 -7.46 32.23
CA MET A 168 -2.93 -7.16 30.86
C MET A 168 -1.72 -6.71 30.02
N ALA A 169 -1.61 -7.27 28.83
CA ALA A 169 -0.56 -6.99 27.86
C ALA A 169 -1.17 -6.49 26.54
N SER A 170 -0.52 -5.52 25.92
CA SER A 170 -0.79 -5.05 24.57
C SER A 170 0.15 -5.77 23.59
N MET A 171 -0.41 -6.60 22.72
CA MET A 171 0.29 -7.23 21.61
C MET A 171 0.07 -6.41 20.33
N ARG A 172 1.14 -5.75 19.86
CA ARG A 172 1.19 -4.96 18.63
C ARG A 172 1.87 -5.77 17.52
N ILE A 173 1.11 -6.12 16.49
CA ILE A 173 1.57 -6.82 15.29
C ILE A 173 1.71 -5.80 14.18
N SER A 174 2.90 -5.69 13.60
CA SER A 174 3.19 -4.82 12.47
C SER A 174 3.58 -5.67 11.26
N VAL A 175 2.93 -5.45 10.13
CA VAL A 175 3.21 -6.12 8.85
C VAL A 175 3.52 -5.06 7.81
N TRP A 176 4.58 -5.25 7.03
CA TRP A 176 4.93 -4.34 5.94
C TRP A 176 5.50 -5.12 4.76
N SER A 177 5.16 -4.67 3.56
CA SER A 177 5.91 -5.02 2.36
C SER A 177 7.32 -4.41 2.44
N SER A 178 8.33 -5.13 1.98
CA SER A 178 9.65 -4.54 1.78
C SER A 178 9.55 -3.35 0.82
N ALA A 179 9.53 -2.13 1.36
CA ALA A 179 10.04 -0.98 0.66
C ALA A 179 11.55 -1.08 0.83
N THR A 180 12.25 -1.35 -0.28
CA THR A 180 13.71 -1.36 -0.45
C THR A 180 14.44 -0.90 0.79
N ALA A 181 14.95 -1.86 1.58
CA ALA A 181 15.88 -1.53 2.65
C ALA A 181 17.07 -0.84 1.96
N THR A 182 17.09 0.49 2.01
CA THR A 182 18.26 1.24 1.58
C THR A 182 19.22 0.98 2.71
N GLN A 183 20.11 0.00 2.55
CA GLN A 183 21.14 -0.24 3.53
C GLN A 183 21.86 1.10 3.76
N PRO A 184 21.97 1.59 5.01
CA PRO A 184 22.93 2.64 5.29
C PRO A 184 24.31 2.09 4.90
N SER A 185 25.01 2.86 4.08
CA SER A 185 26.41 2.59 3.70
C SER A 185 27.35 2.92 4.85
#